data_AF-A0A955Z810-F1
#
_entry.id   AF-A0A955Z810-F1
#
_cell.length_a   1.000
_cell.length_b   1.000
_cell.length_c   1.000
_cell.angle_alpha   90.00
_cell.angle_beta   90.00
_cell.angle_gamma   90.00
#
_symmetry.space_group_name_H-M   'P 1'
#
loop_
_entity.id
_entity.type
_entity.pdbx_description
1 polymer ?
#
loop_
_entity_poly.entity_id
_entity_poly.type
_entity_poly.pdbx_seq_one_letter_code
_entity_poly.pdbx_strand_id
1 'polypeptide(L)'
;MGCAWLVAACEGSSPPPPASSPGPVTYANVQAPPPGAPPAAPQPRPAAAPGQQGVPADVQRALSDYLQILRTSATLEDCAQRFTPIAGGGLVNEDGRSLRQTVPPYSLKKDHQNVRFYADPPQITRVDVRQGQSDGYGASALRGTHYKIWIAKAAGQPGMPAPISIMVPEGHAFVQGPRIVGIGSL
;
A
#
# COMPACT_ATOMS: atom_id res chain seq x y z
N MET A 1 63.55 19.25 41.58
CA MET A 1 63.39 17.92 40.99
C MET A 1 62.30 18.02 39.94
N GLY A 2 62.42 17.63 38.68
CA GLY A 2 63.40 16.77 38.00
C GLY A 2 62.62 15.97 36.95
N CYS A 3 62.99 16.16 35.68
CA CYS A 3 62.80 15.29 34.50
C CYS A 3 61.34 14.96 34.08
N ALA A 4 60.78 15.47 32.99
CA ALA A 4 61.22 15.44 31.57
C ALA A 4 61.40 14.03 31.01
N TRP A 5 60.49 13.62 30.10
CA TRP A 5 60.63 12.74 28.93
C TRP A 5 59.32 12.88 28.12
N LEU A 6 59.20 12.85 26.79
CA LEU A 6 60.09 13.08 25.65
C LEU A 6 59.19 13.03 24.38
N VAL A 7 59.25 14.09 23.57
CA VAL A 7 59.34 14.18 22.09
C VAL A 7 58.58 13.20 21.17
N ALA A 8 57.87 13.78 20.18
CA ALA A 8 58.01 13.59 18.71
C ALA A 8 56.65 13.73 18.01
N ALA A 9 56.35 14.87 17.38
CA ALA A 9 56.60 15.17 15.96
C ALA A 9 55.44 14.72 15.04
N CYS A 10 54.85 15.70 14.34
CA CYS A 10 54.56 15.68 12.91
C CYS A 10 53.83 16.98 12.52
N GLU A 11 54.58 17.90 11.93
CA GLU A 11 54.03 18.91 11.01
C GLU A 11 53.43 18.22 9.79
N GLY A 12 52.33 18.75 9.25
CA GLY A 12 51.76 18.20 8.03
C GLY A 12 50.40 18.77 7.67
N SER A 13 50.41 19.97 7.08
CA SER A 13 49.29 20.62 6.39
C SER A 13 48.51 19.68 5.46
N SER A 14 47.18 19.74 5.53
CA SER A 14 46.28 19.93 4.38
C SER A 14 44.82 20.00 4.86
N PRO A 15 44.05 21.06 4.54
CA PRO A 15 42.61 21.06 4.76
C PRO A 15 41.91 20.08 3.81
N PRO A 16 40.78 19.45 4.21
CA PRO A 16 40.01 18.59 3.33
C PRO A 16 39.39 19.37 2.17
N PRO A 17 39.23 18.76 0.98
CA PRO A 17 38.61 19.41 -0.16
C PRO A 17 37.12 19.73 0.09
N PRO A 18 36.55 20.75 -0.58
CA PRO A 18 35.15 21.10 -0.44
C PRO A 18 34.24 19.98 -0.98
N ALA A 19 33.12 19.79 -0.29
CA ALA A 19 32.04 18.88 -0.67
C ALA A 19 31.58 19.16 -2.10
N SER A 20 31.61 18.13 -2.94
CA SER A 20 31.05 18.17 -4.29
C SER A 20 29.56 18.47 -4.23
N SER A 21 29.16 19.58 -4.86
CA SER A 21 27.76 19.93 -5.11
C SER A 21 27.02 18.77 -5.79
N PRO A 22 25.76 18.47 -5.40
CA PRO A 22 24.92 17.61 -6.20
C PRO A 22 24.68 18.29 -7.55
N GLY A 23 25.02 17.59 -8.64
CA GLY A 23 24.74 18.04 -10.00
C GLY A 23 23.23 18.27 -10.22
N PRO A 24 22.85 19.06 -11.24
CA PRO A 24 21.46 19.31 -11.54
C PRO A 24 20.74 18.00 -11.88
N VAL A 25 19.70 17.69 -11.12
CA VAL A 25 18.76 16.61 -11.42
C VAL A 25 18.12 16.96 -12.76
N THR A 26 18.49 16.22 -13.81
CA THR A 26 17.83 16.33 -15.10
C THR A 26 16.45 15.73 -14.93
N TYR A 27 15.42 16.57 -14.84
CA TYR A 27 14.05 16.12 -14.99
C TYR A 27 13.91 15.61 -16.42
N ALA A 28 13.78 14.30 -16.58
CA ALA A 28 13.37 13.71 -17.83
C ALA A 28 12.05 14.36 -18.24
N ASN A 29 12.13 15.11 -19.34
CA ASN A 29 11.03 15.75 -20.04
C ASN A 29 9.92 14.71 -20.26
N VAL A 30 8.83 14.80 -19.48
CA VAL A 30 7.63 14.00 -19.73
C VAL A 30 6.97 14.63 -20.95
N GLN A 31 7.39 14.17 -22.11
CA GLN A 31 6.80 14.54 -23.38
C GLN A 31 5.31 14.18 -23.32
N ALA A 32 4.45 15.19 -23.40
CA ALA A 32 3.02 14.98 -23.58
C ALA A 32 2.81 14.07 -24.80
N PRO A 33 1.99 13.01 -24.70
CA PRO A 33 1.77 12.11 -25.83
C PRO A 33 1.09 12.88 -26.97
N PRO A 34 1.50 12.64 -28.24
CA PRO A 34 0.87 13.29 -29.39
C PRO A 34 -0.61 12.89 -29.49
N PRO A 35 -1.49 13.81 -29.95
CA PRO A 35 -2.90 13.52 -30.11
C PRO A 35 -3.10 12.47 -31.22
N GLY A 36 -3.65 11.31 -30.87
CA GLY A 36 -3.97 10.24 -31.82
C GLY A 36 -3.35 8.86 -31.51
N ALA A 37 -2.59 8.69 -30.43
CA ALA A 37 -2.13 7.37 -30.01
C ALA A 37 -3.28 6.54 -29.38
N PRO A 38 -3.52 5.29 -29.79
CA PRO A 38 -4.45 4.41 -29.08
C PRO A 38 -3.97 4.22 -27.63
N PRO A 39 -4.90 4.05 -26.66
CA PRO A 39 -4.52 3.86 -25.26
C PRO A 39 -3.53 2.70 -25.14
N ALA A 40 -2.44 2.94 -24.40
CA ALA A 40 -1.43 1.94 -24.12
C ALA A 40 -2.10 0.65 -23.64
N ALA A 41 -1.81 -0.46 -24.32
CA ALA A 41 -2.30 -1.77 -23.92
C ALA A 41 -1.96 -2.02 -22.44
N PRO A 42 -2.87 -2.60 -21.65
CA PRO A 42 -2.62 -2.88 -20.24
C PRO A 42 -1.36 -3.74 -20.12
N GLN A 43 -0.36 -3.24 -19.38
CA GLN A 43 0.87 -3.97 -19.13
C GLN A 43 0.54 -5.35 -18.53
N PRO A 44 1.22 -6.43 -18.96
CA PRO A 44 1.02 -7.75 -18.39
C PRO A 44 1.36 -7.73 -16.90
N ARG A 45 0.31 -7.86 -16.07
CA ARG A 45 0.38 -7.83 -14.60
C ARG A 45 1.25 -9.01 -14.11
N PRO A 46 2.21 -8.81 -13.19
CA PRO A 46 3.03 -9.89 -12.64
C PRO A 46 2.17 -11.03 -12.07
N ALA A 47 2.52 -12.27 -12.40
CA ALA A 47 1.80 -13.47 -11.97
C ALA A 47 1.71 -13.56 -10.43
N ALA A 48 0.50 -13.80 -9.91
CA ALA A 48 0.21 -13.90 -8.48
C ALA A 48 0.83 -15.17 -7.86
N ALA A 49 1.24 -15.08 -6.59
CA ALA A 49 1.69 -16.19 -5.74
C ALA A 49 0.63 -17.32 -5.61
N PRO A 50 1.02 -18.57 -5.28
CA PRO A 50 0.11 -19.71 -5.26
C PRO A 50 -1.06 -19.52 -4.30
N GLY A 51 -2.27 -19.70 -4.84
CA GLY A 51 -3.51 -19.31 -4.18
C GLY A 51 -3.89 -20.18 -2.99
N GLN A 52 -4.21 -19.55 -1.86
CA GLN A 52 -4.94 -20.23 -0.79
C GLN A 52 -6.33 -20.66 -1.30
N GLN A 53 -6.66 -21.94 -1.11
CA GLN A 53 -7.86 -22.59 -1.65
C GLN A 53 -9.13 -21.78 -1.35
N GLY A 54 -9.87 -21.41 -2.40
CA GLY A 54 -11.18 -20.74 -2.30
C GLY A 54 -11.19 -19.22 -2.49
N VAL A 55 -10.04 -18.54 -2.58
CA VAL A 55 -9.98 -17.11 -2.89
C VAL A 55 -9.51 -16.88 -4.32
N PRO A 56 -10.23 -16.11 -5.17
CA PRO A 56 -9.78 -15.77 -6.51
C PRO A 56 -8.40 -15.08 -6.50
N ALA A 57 -7.57 -15.37 -7.50
CA ALA A 57 -6.21 -14.81 -7.59
C ALA A 57 -6.22 -13.26 -7.59
N ASP A 58 -7.23 -12.64 -8.21
CA ASP A 58 -7.35 -11.17 -8.23
C ASP A 58 -7.63 -10.59 -6.83
N VAL A 59 -8.39 -11.30 -5.99
CA VAL A 59 -8.69 -10.87 -4.61
C VAL A 59 -7.45 -11.02 -3.74
N GLN A 60 -6.68 -12.11 -3.92
CA GLN A 60 -5.40 -12.28 -3.22
C GLN A 60 -4.37 -11.23 -3.62
N ARG A 61 -4.35 -10.85 -4.90
CA ARG A 61 -3.52 -9.75 -5.39
C ARG A 61 -3.92 -8.42 -4.74
N ALA A 62 -5.21 -8.08 -4.73
CA ALA A 62 -5.68 -6.85 -4.09
C ALA A 62 -5.33 -6.79 -2.59
N LEU A 63 -5.44 -7.91 -1.86
CA LEU A 63 -4.99 -8.01 -0.46
C LEU A 63 -3.48 -7.79 -0.34
N SER A 64 -2.70 -8.40 -1.21
CA SER A 64 -1.23 -8.30 -1.17
C SER A 64 -0.78 -6.87 -1.50
N ASP A 65 -1.37 -6.24 -2.52
CA ASP A 65 -1.11 -4.86 -2.89
C ASP A 65 -1.42 -3.92 -1.71
N TYR A 66 -2.55 -4.13 -1.04
CA TYR A 66 -2.94 -3.36 0.14
C TYR A 66 -1.91 -3.47 1.28
N LEU A 67 -1.54 -4.70 1.66
CA LEU A 67 -0.56 -4.91 2.74
C LEU A 67 0.83 -4.41 2.36
N GLN A 68 1.21 -4.50 1.09
CA GLN A 68 2.47 -3.94 0.60
C GLN A 68 2.46 -2.41 0.70
N ILE A 69 1.35 -1.74 0.36
CA ILE A 69 1.21 -0.29 0.55
C ILE A 69 1.39 0.06 2.03
N LEU A 70 0.69 -0.61 2.94
CA LEU A 70 0.82 -0.37 4.37
C LEU A 70 2.27 -0.52 4.87
N ARG A 71 3.00 -1.52 4.39
CA ARG A 71 4.38 -1.80 4.85
C ARG A 71 5.43 -0.88 4.26
N THR A 72 5.25 -0.48 3.00
CA THR A 72 6.26 0.28 2.25
C THR A 72 6.06 1.79 2.32
N SER A 73 4.89 2.25 2.78
CA SER A 73 4.61 3.67 2.91
C SER A 73 5.29 4.28 4.13
N ALA A 74 6.07 5.34 3.88
CA ALA A 74 6.83 6.04 4.92
C ALA A 74 5.94 6.92 5.81
N THR A 75 4.87 7.48 5.26
CA THR A 75 3.94 8.36 5.97
C THR A 75 2.50 7.92 5.74
N LEU A 76 1.60 8.37 6.62
CA LEU A 76 0.16 8.13 6.46
C LEU A 76 -0.39 8.77 5.17
N GLU A 77 0.15 9.92 4.78
CA GLU A 77 -0.23 10.64 3.56
C GLU A 77 0.15 9.82 2.31
N ASP A 78 1.40 9.33 2.25
CA ASP A 78 1.85 8.45 1.16
C ASP A 78 1.01 7.17 1.10
N CYS A 79 0.71 6.59 2.26
CA CYS A 79 -0.17 5.43 2.36
C CYS A 79 -1.56 5.72 1.79
N ALA A 80 -2.15 6.86 2.13
CA ALA A 80 -3.47 7.26 1.65
C ALA A 80 -3.48 7.49 0.14
N GLN A 81 -2.47 8.16 -0.40
CA GLN A 81 -2.34 8.40 -1.84
C GLN A 81 -2.23 7.08 -2.62
N ARG A 82 -1.41 6.14 -2.14
CA ARG A 82 -1.22 4.82 -2.77
C ARG A 82 -2.42 3.89 -2.56
N PHE A 83 -3.16 4.04 -1.46
CA PHE A 83 -4.36 3.27 -1.17
C PHE A 83 -5.59 3.72 -1.98
N THR A 84 -5.72 5.01 -2.25
CA THR A 84 -6.85 5.61 -2.99
C THR A 84 -7.23 4.85 -4.26
N PRO A 85 -6.31 4.47 -5.18
CA PRO A 85 -6.68 3.77 -6.42
C PRO A 85 -7.18 2.33 -6.22
N ILE A 86 -6.97 1.71 -5.05
CA ILE A 86 -7.45 0.34 -4.75
C ILE A 86 -8.63 0.31 -3.78
N ALA A 87 -8.95 1.43 -3.15
CA ALA A 87 -10.12 1.60 -2.30
C ALA A 87 -11.42 1.69 -3.12
N GLY A 88 -12.55 1.38 -2.49
CA GLY A 88 -13.87 1.52 -3.10
C GLY A 88 -14.98 1.52 -2.05
N GLY A 89 -16.23 1.59 -2.53
CA GLY A 89 -17.42 1.56 -1.68
C GLY A 89 -17.44 2.68 -0.65
N GLY A 90 -17.65 2.32 0.62
CA GLY A 90 -17.76 3.25 1.74
C GLY A 90 -16.46 3.94 2.13
N LEU A 91 -15.30 3.52 1.60
CA LEU A 91 -14.01 4.15 1.90
C LEU A 91 -13.72 5.39 1.07
N VAL A 92 -14.39 5.53 -0.07
CA VAL A 92 -14.24 6.66 -0.98
C VAL A 92 -15.43 7.62 -0.88
N ASN A 93 -15.22 8.87 -1.27
CA ASN A 93 -16.28 9.85 -1.42
C ASN A 93 -17.20 9.47 -2.59
N GLU A 94 -18.31 10.19 -2.74
CA GLU A 94 -19.27 9.95 -3.83
C GLU A 94 -18.64 10.11 -5.23
N ASP A 95 -17.56 10.89 -5.34
CA ASP A 95 -16.78 11.05 -6.56
C ASP A 95 -16.03 9.77 -7.00
N GLY A 96 -15.88 8.79 -6.09
CA GLY A 96 -15.11 7.57 -6.30
C GLY A 96 -13.60 7.79 -6.53
N ARG A 97 -13.10 9.01 -6.31
CA ARG A 97 -11.72 9.43 -6.66
C ARG A 97 -10.89 9.79 -5.44
N SER A 98 -11.53 10.14 -4.34
CA SER A 98 -10.86 10.54 -3.10
C SER A 98 -11.35 9.71 -1.92
N LEU A 99 -10.45 9.43 -0.96
CA LEU A 99 -10.83 8.78 0.28
C LEU A 99 -11.72 9.69 1.12
N ARG A 100 -12.64 9.11 1.90
CA ARG A 100 -13.37 9.87 2.91
C ARG A 100 -12.39 10.45 3.92
N GLN A 101 -12.64 11.67 4.38
CA GLN A 101 -11.74 12.39 5.30
C GLN A 101 -11.49 11.64 6.62
N THR A 102 -12.42 10.78 7.04
CA THR A 102 -12.30 9.94 8.24
C THR A 102 -11.45 8.69 8.04
N VAL A 103 -11.22 8.26 6.79
CA VAL A 103 -10.51 7.00 6.53
C VAL A 103 -9.03 7.09 6.88
N PRO A 104 -8.25 8.09 6.42
CA PRO A 104 -6.84 8.20 6.77
C PRO A 104 -6.56 8.29 8.28
N PRO A 105 -7.15 9.22 9.06
CA PRO A 105 -6.76 9.43 10.45
C PRO A 105 -7.21 8.32 11.41
N TYR A 106 -8.28 7.58 11.08
CA TYR A 106 -8.83 6.55 11.95
C TYR A 106 -8.52 5.13 11.48
N SER A 107 -8.93 4.77 10.27
CA SER A 107 -8.85 3.38 9.80
C SER A 107 -7.47 3.06 9.25
N LEU A 108 -6.97 3.89 8.32
CA LEU A 108 -5.69 3.65 7.67
C LEU A 108 -4.52 3.83 8.62
N LYS A 109 -4.58 4.80 9.54
CA LYS A 109 -3.57 5.00 10.58
C LYS A 109 -3.40 3.76 11.45
N LYS A 110 -4.52 3.18 11.91
CA LYS A 110 -4.51 1.97 12.73
C LYS A 110 -3.85 0.82 11.97
N ASP A 111 -4.25 0.63 10.71
CA ASP A 111 -3.75 -0.45 9.88
C ASP A 111 -2.26 -0.29 9.53
N HIS A 112 -1.83 0.93 9.20
CA HIS A 112 -0.43 1.28 8.95
C HIS A 112 0.47 1.02 10.16
N GLN A 113 -0.01 1.34 11.37
CA GLN A 113 0.74 1.11 12.61
C GLN A 113 0.81 -0.37 13.01
N ASN A 114 -0.23 -1.14 12.68
CA ASN A 114 -0.38 -2.50 13.14
C ASN A 114 0.05 -3.56 12.13
N VAL A 115 0.22 -3.23 10.85
CA VAL A 115 0.62 -4.18 9.79
C VAL A 115 1.89 -4.97 10.12
N ARG A 116 2.80 -4.39 10.90
CA ARG A 116 4.04 -5.03 11.40
C ARG A 116 3.80 -6.25 12.29
N PHE A 117 2.61 -6.38 12.89
CA PHE A 117 2.24 -7.52 13.73
C PHE A 117 1.64 -8.68 12.93
N TYR A 118 1.50 -8.55 11.62
CA TYR A 118 0.88 -9.55 10.74
C TYR A 118 1.90 -10.25 9.85
N ALA A 119 1.58 -11.49 9.47
CA ALA A 119 2.48 -12.36 8.72
C ALA A 119 2.89 -11.74 7.37
N ASP A 120 4.16 -11.93 6.99
CA ASP A 120 4.72 -11.56 5.70
C ASP A 120 5.52 -12.74 5.13
N PRO A 121 5.05 -13.42 4.06
CA PRO A 121 3.86 -13.13 3.25
C PRO A 121 2.54 -13.31 4.04
N PRO A 122 1.44 -12.66 3.61
CA PRO A 122 0.16 -12.75 4.30
C PRO A 122 -0.38 -14.18 4.29
N GLN A 123 -0.71 -14.68 5.48
CA GLN A 123 -1.38 -15.97 5.65
C GLN A 123 -2.85 -15.71 5.94
N ILE A 124 -3.75 -16.13 5.05
CA ILE A 124 -5.19 -16.05 5.31
C ILE A 124 -5.61 -17.29 6.11
N THR A 125 -6.40 -17.04 7.14
CA THR A 125 -6.85 -18.05 8.13
C THR A 125 -8.31 -18.40 7.94
N ARG A 126 -9.10 -17.48 7.40
CA ARG A 126 -10.52 -17.64 7.15
C ARG A 126 -10.97 -16.72 6.02
N VAL A 127 -11.98 -17.17 5.28
CA VAL A 127 -12.64 -16.40 4.24
C VAL A 127 -14.15 -16.59 4.39
N ASP A 128 -14.90 -15.49 4.35
CA ASP A 128 -16.37 -15.47 4.25
C ASP A 128 -16.73 -14.79 2.93
N VAL A 129 -17.53 -15.48 2.11
CA VAL A 129 -17.92 -15.00 0.78
C VAL A 129 -19.42 -14.78 0.75
N ARG A 130 -19.84 -13.59 0.31
CA ARG A 130 -21.26 -13.22 0.19
C ARG A 130 -21.51 -12.58 -1.17
N GLN A 131 -22.45 -13.14 -1.91
CA GLN A 131 -22.85 -12.62 -3.22
C GLN A 131 -23.93 -11.55 -3.09
N GLY A 132 -24.09 -10.74 -4.14
CA GLY A 132 -25.14 -9.72 -4.26
C GLY A 132 -25.09 -8.63 -3.20
N GLN A 133 -23.94 -8.40 -2.57
CA GLN A 133 -23.76 -7.36 -1.57
C GLN A 133 -23.54 -6.00 -2.25
N SER A 134 -23.89 -4.94 -1.54
CA SER A 134 -23.62 -3.57 -1.94
C SER A 134 -22.84 -2.84 -0.86
N ASP A 135 -21.88 -2.01 -1.26
CA ASP A 135 -21.08 -1.19 -0.35
C ASP A 135 -20.84 0.20 -0.95
N GLY A 136 -20.88 1.25 -0.12
CA GLY A 136 -20.80 2.64 -0.56
C GLY A 136 -22.16 3.31 -0.80
N TYR A 137 -22.11 4.49 -1.40
CA TYR A 137 -23.29 5.33 -1.62
C TYR A 137 -23.13 6.17 -2.90
N GLY A 138 -24.24 6.45 -3.59
CA GLY A 138 -24.22 7.26 -4.80
C GLY A 138 -23.36 6.65 -5.92
N ALA A 139 -22.54 7.48 -6.58
CA ALA A 139 -21.71 7.04 -7.71
C ALA A 139 -20.50 6.17 -7.31
N SER A 140 -20.19 6.04 -6.01
CA SER A 140 -19.18 5.11 -5.50
C SER A 140 -19.75 3.78 -5.01
N ALA A 141 -21.07 3.58 -5.10
CA ALA A 141 -21.72 2.35 -4.71
C ALA A 141 -21.26 1.18 -5.59
N LEU A 142 -20.61 0.21 -4.97
CA LEU A 142 -20.25 -1.06 -5.59
C LEU A 142 -21.31 -2.10 -5.26
N ARG A 143 -21.61 -2.95 -6.23
CA ARG A 143 -22.43 -4.15 -6.04
C ARG A 143 -21.68 -5.35 -6.57
N GLY A 144 -21.67 -6.46 -5.84
CA GLY A 144 -21.09 -7.71 -6.32
C GLY A 144 -20.78 -8.70 -5.19
N THR A 145 -19.69 -9.44 -5.38
CA THR A 145 -19.27 -10.46 -4.41
C THR A 145 -18.34 -9.86 -3.37
N HIS A 146 -18.73 -9.95 -2.10
CA HIS A 146 -17.98 -9.49 -0.94
C HIS A 146 -17.17 -10.63 -0.32
N TYR A 147 -15.87 -10.42 -0.15
CA TYR A 147 -14.92 -11.31 0.49
C TYR A 147 -14.45 -10.67 1.79
N LYS A 148 -14.77 -11.30 2.92
CA LYS A 148 -14.18 -10.94 4.21
C LYS A 148 -13.07 -11.94 4.52
N ILE A 149 -11.84 -11.46 4.57
CA ILE A 149 -10.63 -12.29 4.67
C ILE A 149 -9.94 -12.00 5.99
N TRP A 150 -9.63 -13.03 6.77
CA TRP A 150 -8.90 -12.88 8.02
C TRP A 150 -7.44 -13.21 7.84
N ILE A 151 -6.54 -12.26 8.12
CA ILE A 151 -5.09 -12.45 8.02
C ILE A 151 -4.48 -12.81 9.38
N ALA A 152 -3.59 -13.80 9.38
CA ALA A 152 -2.88 -14.26 10.56
C ALA A 152 -1.89 -13.19 11.06
N LYS A 153 -1.69 -13.18 12.37
CA LYS A 153 -0.57 -12.46 12.98
C LYS A 153 0.76 -13.13 12.66
N ALA A 154 1.85 -12.38 12.78
CA ALA A 154 3.19 -12.94 12.70
C ALA A 154 3.42 -13.98 13.82
N ALA A 155 4.31 -14.94 13.59
CA ALA A 155 4.59 -16.00 14.56
C ALA A 155 4.97 -15.42 15.93
N GLY A 156 4.36 -15.94 17.00
CA GLY A 156 4.60 -15.48 18.38
C GLY A 156 3.88 -14.19 18.77
N GLN A 157 3.11 -13.55 17.88
CA GLN A 157 2.31 -12.38 18.23
C GLN A 157 0.95 -12.78 18.81
N PRO A 158 0.56 -12.28 20.01
CA PRO A 158 -0.73 -12.60 20.61
C PRO A 158 -1.88 -11.89 19.90
N GLY A 159 -3.04 -12.55 19.86
CA GLY A 159 -4.31 -11.95 19.42
C GLY A 159 -4.97 -12.65 18.23
N MET A 160 -6.15 -12.16 17.87
CA MET A 160 -6.97 -12.73 16.81
C MET A 160 -6.53 -12.25 15.42
N PRO A 161 -6.78 -13.05 14.36
CA PRO A 161 -6.66 -12.61 12.98
C PRO A 161 -7.54 -11.38 12.67
N ALA A 162 -7.04 -10.47 11.83
CA ALA A 162 -7.78 -9.26 11.46
C ALA A 162 -8.56 -9.45 10.15
N PRO A 163 -9.84 -9.08 10.11
CA PRO A 163 -10.62 -9.10 8.88
C PRO A 163 -10.28 -7.90 7.99
N ILE A 164 -10.08 -8.15 6.70
CA ILE A 164 -10.04 -7.17 5.62
C ILE A 164 -11.16 -7.51 4.64
N SER A 165 -11.94 -6.51 4.24
CA SER A 165 -13.06 -6.69 3.32
C SER A 165 -12.70 -6.22 1.92
N ILE A 166 -12.91 -7.09 0.94
CA ILE A 166 -12.66 -6.85 -0.48
C ILE A 166 -13.95 -7.13 -1.24
N MET A 167 -14.36 -6.22 -2.11
CA MET A 167 -15.51 -6.42 -2.98
C MET A 167 -15.06 -6.57 -4.42
N VAL A 168 -15.55 -7.61 -5.08
CA VAL A 168 -15.45 -7.80 -6.52
C VAL A 168 -16.74 -7.29 -7.15
N PRO A 169 -16.72 -6.12 -7.82
CA PRO A 169 -17.93 -5.56 -8.40
C PRO A 169 -18.41 -6.39 -9.60
N GLU A 170 -19.73 -6.50 -9.72
CA GLU A 170 -20.45 -7.15 -10.79
C GLU A 170 -21.23 -6.09 -11.58
N GLY A 171 -20.97 -5.97 -12.88
CA GLY A 171 -21.72 -5.06 -13.75
C GLY A 171 -21.46 -3.56 -13.54
N HIS A 172 -20.38 -3.18 -12.85
CA HIS A 172 -20.05 -1.76 -12.66
C HIS A 172 -19.28 -1.19 -13.87
N ALA A 173 -19.81 -0.12 -14.49
CA ALA A 173 -19.30 0.42 -15.74
C ALA A 173 -17.83 0.88 -15.67
N PHE A 174 -17.41 1.44 -14.53
CA PHE A 174 -16.10 2.08 -14.37
C PHE A 174 -15.12 1.32 -13.48
N VAL A 175 -15.58 0.26 -12.80
CA VAL A 175 -14.76 -0.45 -11.80
C VAL A 175 -14.91 -1.94 -12.06
N GLN A 176 -13.92 -2.52 -12.73
CA GLN A 176 -13.96 -3.90 -13.19
C GLN A 176 -13.06 -4.85 -12.38
N GLY A 177 -12.49 -4.36 -11.27
CA GLY A 177 -11.54 -5.11 -10.45
C GLY A 177 -11.88 -5.08 -8.96
N PRO A 178 -11.31 -6.01 -8.16
CA PRO A 178 -11.52 -6.04 -6.72
C PRO A 178 -11.11 -4.72 -6.07
N ARG A 179 -11.95 -4.21 -5.17
CA ARG A 179 -11.69 -3.02 -4.37
C ARG A 179 -11.68 -3.37 -2.89
N ILE A 180 -10.77 -2.75 -2.16
CA ILE A 180 -10.82 -2.80 -0.70
C ILE A 180 -11.98 -1.91 -0.25
N VAL A 181 -12.92 -2.48 0.51
CA VAL A 181 -14.15 -1.79 0.96
C VAL A 181 -14.27 -1.71 2.48
N GLY A 182 -13.46 -2.46 3.23
CA GLY A 182 -13.44 -2.38 4.70
C GLY A 182 -12.05 -2.62 5.28
N ILE A 183 -11.61 -1.65 6.07
CA ILE A 183 -10.30 -1.57 6.73
C ILE A 183 -10.47 -1.03 8.17
N GLY A 184 -9.37 -0.88 8.92
CA GLY A 184 -9.36 -0.37 10.30
C GLY A 184 -9.42 -1.47 11.37
N SER A 185 -9.09 -2.71 11.00
CA SER A 185 -9.18 -3.88 11.89
C SER A 185 -7.84 -4.51 12.24
N LEU A 186 -6.74 -4.06 11.62
CA LEU A 186 -5.39 -4.53 11.91
C LEU A 186 -4.94 -4.09 13.30
#